data_AF-A0A832TFP5-F1
#
_entry.id   AF-A0A832TFP5-F1
#
_cell.length_a   1.000
_cell.length_b   1.000
_cell.length_c   1.000
_cell.angle_alpha   90.00
_cell.angle_beta   90.00
_cell.angle_gamma   90.00
#
_symmetry.space_group_name_H-M   'P 1'
#
loop_
_entity.id
_entity.type
_entity.pdbx_description
1 polymer ?
#
loop_
_entity_poly.entity_id
_entity_poly.type
_entity_poly.pdbx_seq_one_letter_code
_entity_poly.pdbx_strand_id
1 'polypeptide(L)'
;MYSWKNFLDKYRRAWQLKGSEIRGLLFTLVIVSFIFSFREWGTTSFDWNMGLGNFGRALLLVAIALFVHEVGHRTIVTWLGYRSEYKAWLLGLIASLVIAFVSNGYLLFLAPGSLLIHYSMVHRLG
;
A
#
# COMPACT_ATOMS: atom_id res chain seq x y z
N MET A 1 -16.10 8.07 -30.27
CA MET A 1 -15.29 9.31 -30.19
C MET A 1 -14.88 9.53 -28.74
N TYR A 2 -13.61 9.33 -28.37
CA TYR A 2 -13.12 9.55 -26.99
C TYR A 2 -13.00 11.05 -26.72
N SER A 3 -14.05 11.65 -26.16
CA SER A 3 -14.00 13.04 -25.67
C SER A 3 -13.11 13.09 -24.42
N TRP A 4 -12.22 14.09 -24.33
CA TRP A 4 -11.39 14.35 -23.14
C TRP A 4 -12.19 14.40 -21.84
N LYS A 5 -13.44 14.88 -21.91
CA LYS A 5 -14.37 14.89 -20.76
C LYS A 5 -14.71 13.48 -20.27
N ASN A 6 -14.89 12.51 -21.18
CA ASN A 6 -15.16 11.11 -20.82
C ASN A 6 -13.95 10.43 -20.15
N PHE A 7 -12.73 10.82 -20.54
CA PHE A 7 -11.51 10.33 -19.90
C PHE A 7 -11.36 10.86 -18.48
N LEU A 8 -11.55 12.17 -18.29
CA LEU A 8 -11.52 12.81 -16.97
C LEU A 8 -12.57 12.24 -16.02
N ASP A 9 -13.79 12.00 -16.50
CA ASP A 9 -14.85 11.38 -15.70
C ASP A 9 -14.59 9.91 -15.36
N LYS A 10 -13.91 9.15 -16.25
CA LYS A 10 -13.43 7.80 -15.93
C LYS A 10 -12.38 7.85 -14.82
N TYR A 11 -11.42 8.77 -14.93
CA TYR A 11 -10.37 8.95 -13.94
C TYR A 11 -10.96 9.36 -12.58
N ARG A 12 -11.86 10.36 -12.55
CA ARG A 12 -12.52 10.82 -11.33
C ARG A 12 -13.28 9.71 -10.60
N ARG A 13 -13.95 8.84 -11.35
CA ARG A 13 -14.68 7.68 -10.78
C ARG A 13 -13.77 6.55 -10.35
N ALA A 14 -12.66 6.34 -11.06
CA ALA A 14 -11.67 5.33 -10.70
C ALA A 14 -10.88 5.72 -9.44
N TRP A 15 -10.80 7.00 -9.09
CA TRP A 15 -10.07 7.51 -7.92
C TRP A 15 -10.92 7.68 -6.65
N GLN A 16 -12.16 7.18 -6.65
CA GLN A 16 -12.99 7.15 -5.45
C GLN A 16 -12.51 6.04 -4.50
N LEU A 17 -11.62 6.39 -3.58
CA LEU A 17 -11.14 5.48 -2.54
C LEU A 17 -12.27 5.14 -1.57
N LYS A 18 -12.48 3.85 -1.33
CA LYS A 18 -13.41 3.40 -0.29
C LYS A 18 -12.75 3.60 1.09
N GLY A 19 -13.56 3.87 2.12
CA GLY A 19 -13.05 3.98 3.48
C GLY A 19 -12.33 2.72 3.98
N SER A 20 -12.76 1.53 3.52
CA SER A 20 -12.08 0.26 3.80
C SER A 20 -10.70 0.17 3.16
N GLU A 21 -10.53 0.75 1.98
CA GLU A 21 -9.26 0.80 1.27
C GLU A 21 -8.27 1.72 1.98
N ILE A 22 -8.72 2.91 2.39
CA ILE A 22 -7.89 3.85 3.16
C ILE A 22 -7.40 3.20 4.46
N ARG A 23 -8.30 2.50 5.19
CA ARG A 23 -7.91 1.76 6.39
C ARG A 23 -6.88 0.69 6.08
N GLY A 24 -7.08 -0.08 5.00
CA GLY A 24 -6.12 -1.09 4.56
C GLY A 24 -4.74 -0.50 4.25
N LEU A 25 -4.69 0.59 3.50
CA LEU A 25 -3.46 1.30 3.16
C LEU A 25 -2.76 1.85 4.42
N LEU A 26 -3.52 2.39 5.39
CA LEU A 26 -2.97 2.86 6.65
C LEU A 26 -2.37 1.72 7.49
N PHE A 27 -3.05 0.58 7.58
CA PHE A 27 -2.50 -0.59 8.26
C PHE A 27 -1.22 -1.09 7.61
N THR A 28 -1.22 -1.20 6.28
CA THR A 28 -0.02 -1.58 5.53
C THR A 28 1.11 -0.58 5.75
N LEU A 29 0.82 0.71 5.67
CA LEU A 29 1.79 1.77 5.89
C LEU A 29 2.45 1.63 7.27
N VAL A 30 1.66 1.56 8.34
CA VAL A 30 2.20 1.49 9.71
C VAL A 30 3.01 0.21 9.92
N ILE A 31 2.47 -0.95 9.52
CA ILE A 31 3.12 -2.25 9.76
C ILE A 31 4.41 -2.38 8.95
N VAL A 32 4.38 -2.04 7.66
CA VAL A 32 5.57 -2.14 6.80
C VAL A 32 6.65 -1.16 7.26
N SER A 33 6.28 0.06 7.64
CA SER A 33 7.23 1.05 8.18
C SER A 33 7.87 0.58 9.47
N PHE A 34 7.10 -0.09 10.33
CA PHE A 34 7.62 -0.68 11.56
C PHE A 34 8.61 -1.79 11.25
N ILE A 35 8.30 -2.70 10.32
CA ILE A 35 9.21 -3.78 9.92
C ILE A 35 10.54 -3.23 9.40
N PHE A 36 10.49 -2.16 8.58
CA PHE A 36 11.70 -1.52 8.07
C PHE A 36 12.52 -0.82 9.17
N SER A 37 11.87 -0.20 10.14
CA SER A 37 12.60 0.49 11.20
C SER A 37 13.11 -0.46 12.28
N PHE A 38 12.42 -1.58 12.55
CA PHE A 38 12.61 -2.46 13.71
C PHE A 38 14.07 -2.86 13.95
N ARG A 39 14.81 -3.15 12.88
CA ARG A 39 16.23 -3.53 12.96
C ARG A 39 17.12 -2.45 13.58
N GLU A 40 16.76 -1.18 13.42
CA GLU A 40 17.55 -0.03 13.89
C GLU A 40 17.05 0.54 15.22
N TRP A 41 16.33 -0.23 16.02
CA TRP A 41 15.88 0.19 17.37
C TRP A 41 16.94 -0.04 18.45
N GLY A 42 18.16 -0.45 18.05
CA GLY A 42 19.28 -0.68 18.94
C GLY A 42 20.14 -1.84 18.46
N THR A 43 21.39 -1.57 18.07
CA THR A 43 22.32 -2.62 17.61
C THR A 43 22.98 -3.38 18.78
N THR A 44 23.20 -2.69 19.90
CA THR A 44 23.82 -3.25 21.12
C THR A 44 22.91 -3.18 22.35
N SER A 45 22.10 -2.11 22.45
CA SER A 45 21.08 -1.92 23.49
C SER A 45 19.84 -1.29 22.88
N PHE A 46 18.66 -1.70 23.34
CA PHE A 46 17.39 -1.15 22.88
C PHE A 46 17.24 0.32 23.28
N ASP A 47 17.04 1.22 22.31
CA ASP A 47 16.89 2.67 22.49
C ASP A 47 15.58 3.16 21.86
N TRP A 48 14.64 3.55 22.73
CA TRP A 48 13.33 4.08 22.32
C TRP A 48 13.42 5.35 21.47
N ASN A 49 14.36 6.25 21.76
CA ASN A 49 14.48 7.52 21.05
C ASN A 49 15.01 7.30 19.63
N MET A 50 16.00 6.42 19.49
CA MET A 50 16.54 6.03 18.19
C MET A 50 15.48 5.29 17.36
N GLY A 51 14.77 4.34 17.98
CA GLY A 51 13.71 3.57 17.33
C GLY A 51 12.57 4.43 16.79
N LEU A 52 12.07 5.39 17.58
CA LEU A 52 11.02 6.31 17.12
C LEU A 52 11.49 7.20 15.97
N GLY A 53 12.74 7.71 16.04
CA GLY A 53 13.32 8.52 14.97
C GLY A 53 13.42 7.76 13.65
N ASN A 54 13.89 6.51 13.71
CA ASN A 54 14.00 5.63 12.55
C ASN A 54 12.62 5.20 12.02
N PHE A 55 11.66 4.94 12.91
CA PHE A 55 10.28 4.68 12.52
C PHE A 55 9.65 5.87 11.79
N GLY A 56 9.85 7.10 12.26
CA GLY A 56 9.36 8.30 11.56
C GLY A 56 9.93 8.44 10.14
N ARG A 57 11.23 8.17 9.97
CA ARG A 57 11.88 8.18 8.64
C ARG A 57 11.35 7.06 7.74
N ALA A 58 11.22 5.85 8.28
CA ALA A 58 10.65 4.71 7.56
C ALA A 58 9.20 4.98 7.14
N LEU A 59 8.39 5.59 8.02
CA LEU A 59 7.01 5.95 7.74
C LEU A 59 6.90 6.86 6.52
N LEU A 60 7.77 7.87 6.43
CA LEU A 60 7.78 8.80 5.30
C LEU A 60 8.22 8.11 4.00
N LEU A 61 9.27 7.29 4.05
CA LEU A 61 9.75 6.54 2.88
C LEU A 61 8.71 5.54 2.37
N VAL A 62 8.12 4.76 3.27
CA VAL A 62 7.10 3.77 2.93
C VAL A 62 5.81 4.44 2.46
N ALA A 63 5.42 5.58 3.03
CA ALA A 63 4.27 6.35 2.55
C ALA A 63 4.45 6.77 1.08
N ILE A 64 5.61 7.32 0.74
CA ILE A 64 5.92 7.72 -0.64
C ILE A 64 5.95 6.49 -1.55
N ALA A 65 6.64 5.42 -1.15
CA ALA A 65 6.75 4.20 -1.94
C ALA A 65 5.39 3.55 -2.19
N LEU A 66 4.57 3.37 -1.15
CA LEU A 66 3.22 2.81 -1.26
C LEU A 66 2.30 3.71 -2.10
N PHE A 67 2.40 5.03 -1.94
CA PHE A 67 1.61 5.96 -2.73
C PHE A 67 1.94 5.83 -4.22
N VAL A 68 3.22 5.91 -4.60
CA VAL A 68 3.64 5.77 -6.00
C VAL A 68 3.28 4.40 -6.56
N HIS A 69 3.46 3.33 -5.78
CA HIS A 69 3.12 1.96 -6.17
C HIS A 69 1.62 1.79 -6.46
N GLU A 70 0.75 2.22 -5.55
CA GLU A 70 -0.70 2.08 -5.70
C GLU A 70 -1.25 3.01 -6.79
N VAL A 71 -0.73 4.24 -6.90
CA VAL A 71 -1.07 5.15 -7.98
C VAL A 71 -0.70 4.55 -9.33
N GLY A 72 0.50 3.99 -9.47
CA GLY A 72 0.95 3.31 -10.68
C GLY A 72 0.00 2.17 -11.09
N HIS A 73 -0.34 1.29 -10.14
CA HIS A 73 -1.29 0.21 -10.40
C HIS A 73 -2.67 0.73 -10.80
N ARG A 74 -3.21 1.70 -10.05
CA ARG A 74 -4.53 2.29 -10.35
C ARG A 74 -4.56 2.98 -11.70
N THR A 75 -3.50 3.68 -12.09
CA THR A 75 -3.40 4.33 -13.40
C THR A 75 -3.40 3.30 -14.53
N ILE A 76 -2.60 2.22 -14.42
CA ILE A 76 -2.54 1.16 -15.44
C ILE A 76 -3.91 0.46 -15.57
N VAL A 77 -4.53 0.10 -14.45
CA VAL A 77 -5.83 -0.59 -14.45
C VAL A 77 -6.94 0.30 -15.02
N THR A 78 -6.91 1.60 -14.70
CA THR A 78 -7.85 2.58 -15.26
C THR A 78 -7.64 2.77 -16.75
N TRP A 79 -6.40 2.78 -17.22
CA TRP A 79 -6.06 2.85 -18.65
C TRP A 79 -6.61 1.64 -19.42
N LEU A 80 -6.53 0.45 -18.82
CA LEU A 80 -7.16 -0.78 -19.34
C LEU A 80 -8.70 -0.78 -19.25
N GLY A 81 -9.31 0.23 -18.62
CA GLY A 81 -10.76 0.38 -18.52
C GLY A 81 -11.41 -0.40 -17.37
N TYR A 82 -10.62 -0.87 -16.41
CA TYR A 82 -11.09 -1.56 -15.21
C TYR A 82 -11.06 -0.63 -13.99
N ARG A 83 -11.67 -1.07 -12.88
CA ARG A 83 -11.51 -0.40 -11.57
C ARG A 83 -10.66 -1.26 -10.64
N SER A 84 -9.74 -0.63 -9.91
CA SER A 84 -8.97 -1.29 -8.86
C SER A 84 -9.44 -0.86 -7.48
N GLU A 85 -9.37 -1.79 -6.52
CA GLU A 85 -9.53 -1.54 -5.09
C GLU A 85 -8.41 -2.24 -4.34
N TYR A 86 -7.61 -1.49 -3.58
CA TYR A 86 -6.60 -2.09 -2.72
C TYR A 86 -7.26 -2.78 -1.53
N LYS A 87 -6.89 -4.05 -1.32
CA LYS A 87 -7.30 -4.84 -0.17
C LYS A 87 -6.07 -5.34 0.58
N ALA A 88 -5.86 -4.80 1.78
CA ALA A 88 -4.82 -5.26 2.68
C ALA A 88 -5.04 -6.73 3.06
N TRP A 89 -3.97 -7.51 3.03
CA TRP A 89 -4.01 -8.90 3.47
C TRP A 89 -3.53 -8.98 4.91
N LEU A 90 -4.46 -8.85 5.86
CA LEU A 90 -4.13 -8.77 7.29
C LEU A 90 -3.30 -9.95 7.78
N LEU A 91 -3.60 -11.18 7.34
CA LEU A 91 -2.81 -12.35 7.69
C LEU A 91 -1.38 -12.27 7.13
N GLY A 92 -1.21 -11.77 5.90
CA GLY A 92 0.10 -11.52 5.31
C GLY A 92 0.89 -10.47 6.08
N LEU A 93 0.24 -9.38 6.51
CA LEU A 93 0.85 -8.33 7.33
C LEU A 93 1.26 -8.85 8.72
N ILE A 94 0.43 -9.65 9.37
CA ILE A 94 0.76 -10.29 10.65
C ILE A 94 1.91 -11.27 10.47
N ALA A 95 1.89 -12.10 9.43
CA ALA A 95 2.98 -13.02 9.13
C ALA A 95 4.31 -12.27 8.88
N SER A 96 4.25 -11.17 8.12
CA SER A 96 5.39 -10.27 7.87
C SER A 96 5.98 -9.74 9.17
N LEU A 97 5.10 -9.31 10.10
CA LEU A 97 5.50 -8.82 11.40
C LEU A 97 6.15 -9.93 12.27
N VAL A 98 5.54 -11.11 12.32
CA VAL A 98 6.08 -12.27 13.06
C VAL A 98 7.46 -12.66 12.53
N ILE A 99 7.62 -12.72 11.20
CA ILE A 99 8.90 -13.04 10.57
C ILE A 99 9.96 -11.97 10.88
N ALA A 100 9.57 -10.69 10.89
CA ALA A 100 10.48 -9.60 11.25
C ALA A 100 10.97 -9.76 12.70
N PHE A 101 10.09 -10.11 13.66
CA PHE A 101 10.50 -10.37 15.04
C PHE A 101 11.39 -11.60 15.17
N VAL A 102 11.01 -12.74 14.57
CA VAL A 102 11.78 -13.99 14.65
C VAL A 102 13.17 -13.84 14.01
N SER A 103 13.27 -13.05 12.95
CA SER A 103 14.53 -12.80 12.26
C SER A 103 15.32 -11.61 12.82
N ASN A 104 14.90 -10.97 13.92
CA ASN A 104 15.50 -9.72 14.42
C ASN A 104 15.64 -8.63 13.32
N GLY A 105 14.70 -8.58 12.38
CA GLY A 105 14.68 -7.65 11.26
C GLY A 105 15.67 -7.94 10.13
N TYR A 106 16.33 -9.11 10.12
CA TYR A 106 17.20 -9.52 9.00
C TYR A 106 16.41 -9.97 7.77
N LEU A 107 15.25 -10.61 7.98
CA LEU A 107 14.43 -11.11 6.88
C LEU A 107 13.23 -10.19 6.68
N LEU A 108 13.26 -9.44 5.57
CA LEU A 108 12.19 -8.54 5.15
C LEU A 108 11.19 -9.31 4.27
N PHE A 109 10.25 -10.00 4.91
CA PHE A 109 9.09 -10.57 4.21
C PHE A 109 7.97 -9.53 4.22
N LEU A 110 7.52 -9.12 3.03
CA LEU A 110 6.47 -8.10 2.88
C LEU A 110 5.32 -8.69 2.07
N ALA A 111 4.20 -8.98 2.74
CA ALA A 111 2.95 -9.39 2.12
C ALA A 111 1.86 -8.34 2.38
N PRO A 112 1.91 -7.17 1.72
CA PRO A 112 1.06 -6.02 2.05
C PRO A 112 -0.42 -6.25 1.72
N GLY A 113 -0.73 -6.88 0.58
CA GLY A 113 -2.10 -7.05 0.14
C GLY A 113 -2.23 -7.43 -1.33
N SER A 114 -3.46 -7.36 -1.82
CA SER A 114 -3.81 -7.65 -3.20
C SER A 114 -4.68 -6.54 -3.79
N LEU A 115 -4.56 -6.34 -5.10
CA LEU A 115 -5.40 -5.43 -5.85
C LEU A 115 -6.61 -6.18 -6.42
N LEU A 116 -7.82 -5.78 -6.01
CA LEU A 116 -9.06 -6.33 -6.55
C LEU A 116 -9.46 -5.57 -7.81
N ILE A 117 -9.51 -6.28 -8.93
CA ILE A 117 -9.90 -5.73 -10.22
C ILE A 117 -11.39 -6.01 -10.46
N HIS A 118 -12.17 -4.95 -10.62
CA HIS A 118 -13.59 -5.02 -10.93
C HIS A 118 -13.83 -4.66 -12.40
N TYR A 119 -14.64 -5.48 -13.08
CA TYR A 119 -15.09 -5.20 -14.44
C TYR A 119 -16.02 -3.98 -14.46
N SER A 120 -15.69 -2.98 -15.29
CA SER A 120 -16.57 -1.84 -15.55
C SER A 120 -17.49 -2.16 -16.73
N MET A 121 -18.79 -2.29 -16.48
CA MET A 121 -19.81 -2.62 -17.52
C MET A 121 -19.95 -1.59 -18.65
N VAL A 122 -19.36 -0.40 -18.51
CA VAL A 122 -19.48 0.69 -19.51
C VAL A 122 -18.84 0.33 -20.86
N HIS A 123 -18.08 -0.77 -20.95
CA HIS A 123 -17.44 -1.22 -22.20
C HIS A 123 -18.26 -2.18 -23.08
N ARG A 124 -19.51 -2.51 -22.72
CA ARG A 124 -20.34 -3.47 -23.51
C ARG A 124 -21.49 -2.86 -24.31
N LEU A 125 -21.65 -1.55 -24.30
CA LEU A 125 -22.64 -0.86 -25.14
C LEU A 125 -21.91 -0.23 -26.33
N GLY A 126 -21.47 -1.10 -27.24
CA GLY A 126 -21.28 -0.76 -28.64
C GLY A 126 -22.61 -0.86 -29.37
#